data_AF-A0A847V9A3-F1
#
_entry.id   AF-A0A847V9A3-F1
#
_cell.length_a   1.000
_cell.length_b   1.000
_cell.length_c   1.000
_cell.angle_alpha   90.00
_cell.angle_beta   90.00
_cell.angle_gamma   90.00
#
_symmetry.space_group_name_H-M   'P 1'
#
loop_
_entity.id
_entity.type
_entity.pdbx_description
1 polymer ?
#
loop_
_entity_poly.entity_id
_entity_poly.type
_entity_poly.pdbx_seq_one_letter_code
_entity_poly.pdbx_strand_id
1 'polypeptide(L)'
;MKSNLFLFVLVVVACSGAIGLVAEHADASVRIAPMGDSITRGGMEPDSDYPSYRFHLWNMLRDGGYDVDFVGSTTEPNFQKFVFDQDHDGYSGYTTESLADDMERILVSNTPDIVLLYIGTNDVMRQVPMKDRIRNMGRIVASLRAKNPNVRILIAQISPTSDLFRNDYAELETFNEELITLAQDRSTSSSPIVLVDMHTAWSPALFDQEDGLHPNNEGEVQIAERWANALISTGMIALSQATPQPTVLPTTAPPSPTMTSNAGTSYLQARGYYDDGARAWSRAWGASEIGQIRQYLTEARTAYANCLATANTVNDPSNAANLALVRSISTAYIDLADAALSMYSGADTNDMGRAQMTVGSHAEAASSFQEAGRLFSESNSRFTRATTTLQSVSYAGTEYGDGTAYTAAIVPILNNKAAYMGEFSTYAQGWQHTALAYRANARGDQAAFSQEREQAMGLFRELRTSSAFGDDARANYDILARLVP
;
A
#
# COMPACT_ATOMS: atom_id res chain seq x y z
N MET A 1 29.59 22.08 38.29
CA MET A 1 30.57 22.79 37.42
C MET A 1 29.80 23.33 36.22
N LYS A 2 29.79 24.67 36.11
CA LYS A 2 29.45 25.59 35.00
C LYS A 2 28.44 25.08 33.94
N SER A 3 27.17 25.50 33.91
CA SER A 3 26.58 26.84 33.64
C SER A 3 26.78 27.36 32.20
N ASN A 4 25.72 27.43 31.38
CA ASN A 4 25.08 28.70 30.98
C ASN A 4 24.02 28.56 29.88
N LEU A 5 22.82 28.99 30.26
CA LEU A 5 21.76 29.66 29.50
C LEU A 5 22.30 30.86 28.69
N PHE A 6 21.81 31.13 27.48
CA PHE A 6 21.54 32.48 26.98
C PHE A 6 20.55 32.51 25.80
N LEU A 7 19.73 33.55 25.82
CA LEU A 7 18.54 33.85 25.03
C LEU A 7 18.80 35.15 24.21
N PHE A 8 18.05 35.34 23.11
CA PHE A 8 17.86 36.56 22.30
C PHE A 8 19.00 37.05 21.38
N VAL A 9 18.71 37.33 20.10
CA VAL A 9 18.32 38.67 19.59
C VAL A 9 17.93 38.59 18.09
N LEU A 10 16.81 39.24 17.79
CA LEU A 10 16.30 39.61 16.47
C LEU A 10 17.18 40.71 15.86
N VAL A 11 17.70 40.54 14.64
CA VAL A 11 18.24 41.66 13.85
C VAL A 11 17.63 41.62 12.46
N VAL A 12 16.77 42.61 12.21
CA VAL A 12 16.35 43.05 10.88
C VAL A 12 17.49 43.87 10.28
N VAL A 13 18.01 43.47 9.12
CA VAL A 13 18.70 44.37 8.20
C VAL A 13 17.95 44.32 6.87
N ALA A 14 17.29 45.43 6.56
CA ALA A 14 16.83 45.74 5.22
C ALA A 14 17.86 46.67 4.57
N CYS A 15 18.36 46.32 3.38
CA CYS A 15 18.45 47.23 2.23
C CYS A 15 19.14 46.55 1.01
N SER A 16 18.33 46.47 -0.05
CA SER A 16 18.66 46.92 -1.41
C SER A 16 19.61 46.09 -2.28
N GLY A 17 19.01 45.37 -3.23
CA GLY A 17 19.29 45.62 -4.64
C GLY A 17 20.40 44.80 -5.30
N ALA A 18 20.07 43.56 -5.67
CA ALA A 18 20.40 43.02 -6.98
C ALA A 18 19.33 41.98 -7.34
N ILE A 19 18.36 42.38 -8.15
CA ILE A 19 17.48 41.45 -8.86
C ILE A 19 18.39 40.76 -9.89
N GLY A 20 19.05 39.70 -9.46
CA GLY A 20 19.51 38.67 -10.38
C GLY A 20 18.28 37.89 -10.78
N LEU A 21 17.89 38.00 -12.05
CA LEU A 21 16.98 37.05 -12.68
C LEU A 21 17.57 35.65 -12.46
N VAL A 22 17.09 34.96 -11.43
CA VAL A 22 17.11 33.51 -11.45
C VAL A 22 16.06 33.17 -12.49
N ALA A 23 16.50 32.67 -13.63
CA ALA A 23 15.60 32.10 -14.61
C ALA A 23 14.71 31.10 -13.88
N GLU A 24 13.41 31.36 -13.86
CA GLU A 24 12.40 30.33 -13.65
C GLU A 24 12.79 29.16 -14.55
N HIS A 25 13.15 28.03 -13.93
CA HIS A 25 13.11 26.77 -14.66
C HIS A 25 11.65 26.61 -15.06
N ALA A 26 11.37 26.75 -16.36
CA ALA A 26 10.10 26.36 -16.92
C ALA A 26 9.81 24.92 -16.46
N ASP A 27 8.63 24.75 -15.87
CA ASP A 27 8.07 23.51 -15.32
C ASP A 27 8.11 22.42 -16.42
N ALA A 28 9.17 21.61 -16.42
CA ALA A 28 9.35 20.51 -17.37
C ALA A 28 8.86 19.23 -16.70
N SER A 29 8.09 18.43 -17.44
CA SER A 29 7.57 17.14 -16.99
C SER A 29 8.67 16.26 -16.40
N VAL A 30 8.37 15.56 -15.30
CA VAL A 30 9.33 14.67 -14.64
C VAL A 30 9.56 13.44 -15.52
N ARG A 31 10.81 13.21 -15.94
CA ARG A 31 11.16 12.11 -16.86
C ARG A 31 11.32 10.81 -16.09
N ILE A 32 10.38 9.89 -16.26
CA ILE A 32 10.35 8.58 -15.59
C ILE A 32 10.69 7.51 -16.62
N ALA A 33 11.71 6.69 -16.38
CA ALA A 33 12.05 5.55 -17.24
C ALA A 33 11.58 4.23 -16.63
N PRO A 34 10.53 3.58 -17.17
CA PRO A 34 10.21 2.19 -16.88
C PRO A 34 11.26 1.27 -17.53
N MET A 35 12.05 0.57 -16.72
CA MET A 35 13.12 -0.32 -17.19
C MET A 35 12.93 -1.74 -16.65
N GLY A 36 13.07 -2.75 -17.49
CA GLY A 36 12.89 -4.13 -17.02
C GLY A 36 12.86 -5.19 -18.10
N ASP A 37 12.18 -6.30 -17.78
CA ASP A 37 11.98 -7.42 -18.69
C ASP A 37 10.59 -7.39 -19.37
N SER A 38 10.04 -8.58 -19.68
CA SER A 38 8.71 -8.73 -20.29
C SER A 38 7.59 -8.15 -19.43
N ILE A 39 7.72 -8.12 -18.10
CA ILE A 39 6.70 -7.53 -17.22
C ILE A 39 6.61 -6.01 -17.45
N THR A 40 7.74 -5.36 -17.69
CA THR A 40 7.79 -3.93 -18.05
C THR A 40 7.43 -3.69 -19.51
N ARG A 41 7.78 -4.62 -20.42
CA ARG A 41 7.37 -4.52 -21.83
C ARG A 41 5.85 -4.63 -21.99
N GLY A 42 5.20 -5.54 -21.28
CA GLY A 42 3.80 -5.91 -21.50
C GLY A 42 3.67 -6.98 -22.58
N GLY A 43 2.48 -7.06 -23.18
CA GLY A 43 2.14 -8.00 -24.23
C GLY A 43 3.13 -8.01 -25.40
N MET A 44 3.12 -9.09 -26.18
CA MET A 44 4.08 -9.26 -27.29
C MET A 44 3.69 -8.50 -28.56
N GLU A 45 2.40 -8.23 -28.74
CA GLU A 45 1.80 -7.69 -29.97
C GLU A 45 1.05 -6.38 -29.72
N PRO A 46 0.96 -5.47 -30.72
CA PRO A 46 0.25 -4.18 -30.63
C PRO A 46 -1.24 -4.26 -30.24
N ASP A 47 -1.89 -5.39 -30.47
CA ASP A 47 -3.30 -5.64 -30.18
C ASP A 47 -3.52 -6.47 -28.91
N SER A 48 -2.46 -6.75 -28.13
CA SER A 48 -2.57 -7.43 -26.84
C SER A 48 -3.51 -6.70 -25.89
N ASP A 49 -4.22 -7.45 -25.05
CA ASP A 49 -5.07 -6.91 -23.99
C ASP A 49 -4.29 -6.58 -22.70
N TYR A 50 -2.96 -6.79 -22.69
CA TYR A 50 -2.06 -6.57 -21.55
C TYR A 50 -1.01 -5.49 -21.88
N PRO A 51 -1.34 -4.19 -21.71
CA PRO A 51 -0.48 -3.07 -22.10
C PRO A 51 0.71 -2.82 -21.16
N SER A 52 0.94 -3.68 -20.17
CA SER A 52 1.81 -3.45 -19.00
C SER A 52 1.18 -2.53 -17.94
N TYR A 53 1.67 -2.68 -16.71
CA TYR A 53 1.41 -1.76 -15.60
C TYR A 53 1.63 -0.29 -15.96
N ARG A 54 2.45 -0.01 -16.99
CA ARG A 54 2.73 1.34 -17.49
C ARG A 54 1.47 2.10 -17.88
N PHE A 55 0.51 1.44 -18.55
CA PHE A 55 -0.77 2.07 -18.91
C PHE A 55 -1.54 2.54 -17.67
N HIS A 56 -1.69 1.65 -16.68
CA HIS A 56 -2.40 1.97 -15.44
C HIS A 56 -1.68 3.04 -14.64
N LEU A 57 -0.35 2.94 -14.51
CA LEU A 57 0.48 3.91 -13.80
C LEU A 57 0.39 5.30 -14.43
N TRP A 58 0.52 5.39 -15.76
CA TRP A 58 0.40 6.65 -16.49
C TRP A 58 -0.93 7.34 -16.20
N ASN A 59 -2.04 6.61 -16.32
CA ASN A 59 -3.37 7.15 -16.05
C ASN A 59 -3.52 7.57 -14.58
N MET A 60 -3.07 6.76 -13.62
CA MET A 60 -3.09 7.11 -12.19
C MET A 60 -2.32 8.42 -11.91
N LEU A 61 -1.17 8.61 -12.53
CA LEU A 61 -0.36 9.82 -12.36
C LEU A 61 -1.00 11.03 -13.04
N ARG A 62 -1.49 10.87 -14.28
CA ARG A 62 -2.18 11.92 -15.03
C ARG A 62 -3.46 12.38 -14.33
N ASP A 63 -4.30 11.45 -13.90
CA ASP A 63 -5.54 11.72 -13.17
C ASP A 63 -5.26 12.30 -11.77
N GLY A 64 -4.10 11.96 -11.20
CA GLY A 64 -3.57 12.53 -9.96
C GLY A 64 -3.03 13.96 -10.09
N GLY A 65 -2.96 14.53 -11.30
CA GLY A 65 -2.45 15.88 -11.55
C GLY A 65 -0.93 16.00 -11.57
N TYR A 66 -0.22 14.88 -11.76
CA TYR A 66 1.23 14.86 -11.90
C TYR A 66 1.62 15.07 -13.37
N ASP A 67 2.60 15.93 -13.61
CA ASP A 67 3.16 16.15 -14.94
C ASP A 67 4.41 15.28 -15.13
N VAL A 68 4.24 14.17 -15.83
CA VAL A 68 5.24 13.13 -16.03
C VAL A 68 5.40 12.84 -17.53
N ASP A 69 6.60 12.44 -17.90
CA ASP A 69 7.01 12.02 -19.26
C ASP A 69 7.63 10.64 -19.11
N PHE A 70 7.01 9.62 -19.69
CA PHE A 70 7.66 8.32 -19.75
C PHE A 70 8.74 8.39 -20.82
N VAL A 71 9.90 7.82 -20.51
CA VAL A 71 11.07 7.96 -21.37
C VAL A 71 11.75 6.63 -21.53
N GLY A 72 12.13 6.31 -22.75
CA GLY A 72 12.77 5.04 -23.08
C GLY A 72 13.42 5.07 -24.45
N SER A 73 14.12 3.99 -24.81
CA SER A 73 14.68 3.85 -26.16
C SER A 73 13.71 3.22 -27.16
N THR A 74 12.53 2.79 -26.71
CA THR A 74 11.52 2.15 -27.55
C THR A 74 10.09 2.39 -27.05
N THR A 75 9.14 2.24 -27.97
CA THR A 75 7.68 2.17 -27.70
C THR A 75 7.11 0.79 -28.05
N GLU A 76 7.95 -0.23 -28.29
CA GLU A 76 7.51 -1.51 -28.85
C GLU A 76 7.13 -2.57 -27.78
N PRO A 77 5.94 -3.20 -27.89
CA PRO A 77 4.96 -3.00 -28.96
C PRO A 77 4.13 -1.73 -28.73
N ASN A 78 3.81 -1.03 -29.81
CA ASN A 78 2.94 0.13 -29.75
C ASN A 78 1.47 -0.30 -29.62
N PHE A 79 0.95 -0.31 -28.40
CA PHE A 79 -0.38 -0.78 -28.08
C PHE A 79 -1.48 0.15 -28.61
N GLN A 80 -2.14 -0.23 -29.70
CA GLN A 80 -3.07 0.66 -30.41
C GLN A 80 -4.39 0.91 -29.68
N LYS A 81 -4.78 0.01 -28.78
CA LYS A 81 -6.03 0.08 -28.00
C LYS A 81 -5.93 1.02 -26.81
N PHE A 82 -4.71 1.40 -26.41
CA PHE A 82 -4.44 2.08 -25.15
C PHE A 82 -3.79 3.44 -25.39
N VAL A 83 -4.34 4.48 -24.77
CA VAL A 83 -3.83 5.85 -24.88
C VAL A 83 -3.06 6.18 -23.62
N PHE A 84 -1.74 6.15 -23.72
CA PHE A 84 -0.79 6.55 -22.68
C PHE A 84 0.55 6.86 -23.34
N ASP A 85 1.48 7.44 -22.58
CA ASP A 85 2.86 7.54 -23.03
C ASP A 85 3.52 6.15 -23.01
N GLN A 86 3.87 5.65 -24.18
CA GLN A 86 4.29 4.25 -24.36
C GLN A 86 5.80 4.06 -24.29
N ASP A 87 6.58 5.11 -24.06
CA ASP A 87 8.04 5.03 -23.97
C ASP A 87 8.50 4.16 -22.80
N HIS A 88 9.43 3.23 -23.05
CA HIS A 88 9.99 2.35 -22.03
C HIS A 88 11.32 1.70 -22.46
N ASP A 89 11.96 0.99 -21.53
CA ASP A 89 13.12 0.12 -21.73
C ASP A 89 12.86 -1.27 -21.10
N GLY A 90 11.74 -1.88 -21.51
CA GLY A 90 11.34 -3.23 -21.12
C GLY A 90 11.61 -4.24 -22.24
N TYR A 91 12.34 -5.31 -21.94
CA TYR A 91 12.79 -6.27 -22.95
C TYR A 91 12.48 -7.71 -22.56
N SER A 92 11.64 -8.38 -23.36
CA SER A 92 11.24 -9.77 -23.08
C SER A 92 12.45 -10.69 -22.93
N GLY A 93 12.49 -11.43 -21.81
CA GLY A 93 13.54 -12.41 -21.54
C GLY A 93 14.88 -11.84 -21.07
N TYR A 94 15.00 -10.53 -20.83
CA TYR A 94 16.21 -9.96 -20.27
C TYR A 94 16.42 -10.41 -18.82
N THR A 95 17.67 -10.79 -18.52
CA THR A 95 18.16 -10.92 -17.15
C THR A 95 18.76 -9.60 -16.68
N THR A 96 19.13 -9.52 -15.40
CA THR A 96 19.93 -8.42 -14.86
C THR A 96 21.21 -8.20 -15.67
N GLU A 97 21.84 -9.27 -16.18
CA GLU A 97 23.04 -9.20 -17.02
C GLU A 97 22.75 -8.53 -18.37
N SER A 98 21.73 -9.02 -19.09
CA SER A 98 21.37 -8.48 -20.40
C SER A 98 21.06 -6.99 -20.32
N LEU A 99 20.30 -6.56 -19.30
CA LEU A 99 20.01 -5.15 -19.09
C LEU A 99 21.26 -4.35 -18.73
N ALA A 100 22.13 -4.88 -17.86
CA ALA A 100 23.38 -4.23 -17.47
C ALA A 100 24.34 -4.01 -18.66
N ASP A 101 24.41 -4.97 -19.59
CA ASP A 101 25.24 -4.91 -20.78
C ASP A 101 24.70 -3.89 -21.81
N ASP A 102 23.37 -3.72 -21.89
CA ASP A 102 22.72 -2.82 -22.84
C ASP A 102 22.57 -1.37 -22.35
N MET A 103 22.94 -1.07 -21.10
CA MET A 103 22.77 0.26 -20.50
C MET A 103 23.40 1.39 -21.33
N GLU A 104 24.54 1.17 -21.99
CA GLU A 104 25.16 2.19 -22.84
C GLU A 104 24.24 2.55 -24.02
N ARG A 105 23.68 1.55 -24.71
CA ARG A 105 22.74 1.75 -25.81
C ARG A 105 21.47 2.44 -25.33
N ILE A 106 20.90 1.98 -24.22
CA ILE A 106 19.65 2.50 -23.63
C ILE A 106 19.78 3.98 -23.24
N LEU A 107 20.89 4.35 -22.62
CA LEU A 107 21.11 5.71 -22.08
C LEU A 107 21.64 6.70 -23.11
N VAL A 108 21.88 6.33 -24.37
CA VAL A 108 22.33 7.27 -25.42
C VAL A 108 21.31 8.40 -25.61
N SER A 109 20.04 8.05 -25.81
CA SER A 109 18.94 9.00 -26.10
C SER A 109 18.16 9.44 -24.87
N ASN A 110 18.42 8.86 -23.70
CA ASN A 110 17.61 9.08 -22.51
C ASN A 110 18.45 9.55 -21.31
N THR A 111 17.98 10.59 -20.63
CA THR A 111 18.49 11.05 -19.32
C THR A 111 17.29 11.10 -18.37
N PRO A 112 17.01 10.01 -17.62
CA PRO A 112 15.86 9.97 -16.72
C PRO A 112 16.13 10.73 -15.41
N ASP A 113 15.09 11.35 -14.87
CA ASP A 113 15.07 11.91 -13.50
C ASP A 113 14.74 10.82 -12.47
N ILE A 114 13.89 9.89 -12.88
CA ILE A 114 13.43 8.74 -12.09
C ILE A 114 13.54 7.47 -12.93
N VAL A 115 13.98 6.36 -12.33
CA VAL A 115 13.94 5.03 -12.95
C VAL A 115 13.06 4.11 -12.13
N LEU A 116 12.15 3.41 -12.79
CA LEU A 116 11.39 2.28 -12.23
C LEU A 116 12.04 1.00 -12.74
N LEU A 117 12.86 0.36 -11.92
CA LEU A 117 13.64 -0.82 -12.31
C LEU A 117 12.94 -2.09 -11.83
N TYR A 118 12.35 -2.85 -12.76
CA TYR A 118 11.77 -4.15 -12.50
C TYR A 118 12.44 -5.25 -13.35
N ILE A 119 13.52 -5.83 -12.82
CA ILE A 119 14.35 -6.80 -13.51
C ILE A 119 14.84 -7.88 -12.54
N GLY A 120 14.89 -9.13 -12.99
CA GLY A 120 15.41 -10.26 -12.20
C GLY A 120 14.52 -11.49 -12.19
N THR A 121 13.28 -11.38 -12.67
CA THR A 121 12.37 -12.52 -12.84
C THR A 121 13.02 -13.60 -13.73
N ASN A 122 13.62 -13.21 -14.84
CA ASN A 122 14.33 -14.17 -15.70
C ASN A 122 15.59 -14.76 -15.05
N ASP A 123 16.24 -14.05 -14.14
CA ASP A 123 17.38 -14.57 -13.39
C ASP A 123 16.95 -15.69 -12.44
N VAL A 124 15.81 -15.52 -11.77
CA VAL A 124 15.16 -16.58 -10.97
C VAL A 124 14.78 -17.75 -11.90
N MET A 125 14.09 -17.46 -13.00
CA MET A 125 13.59 -18.50 -13.92
C MET A 125 14.71 -19.29 -14.62
N ARG A 126 15.87 -18.67 -14.83
CA ARG A 126 17.06 -19.29 -15.42
C ARG A 126 18.10 -19.72 -14.39
N GLN A 127 17.78 -19.60 -13.09
CA GLN A 127 18.64 -20.02 -11.98
C GLN A 127 20.03 -19.38 -12.03
N VAL A 128 20.10 -18.11 -12.44
CA VAL A 128 21.35 -17.33 -12.46
C VAL A 128 21.90 -17.26 -11.03
N PRO A 129 23.22 -17.41 -10.79
CA PRO A 129 23.76 -17.35 -9.43
C PRO A 129 23.48 -16.00 -8.73
N MET A 130 23.07 -16.03 -7.46
CA MET A 130 22.73 -14.83 -6.66
C MET A 130 23.77 -13.70 -6.78
N LYS A 131 25.05 -14.07 -6.65
CA LYS A 131 26.18 -13.15 -6.75
C LYS A 131 26.21 -12.39 -8.07
N ASP A 132 25.86 -13.05 -9.18
CA ASP A 132 25.84 -12.44 -10.50
C ASP A 132 24.65 -11.48 -10.63
N ARG A 133 23.46 -11.87 -10.12
CA ARG A 133 22.27 -11.01 -10.08
C ARG A 133 22.58 -9.68 -9.38
N ILE A 134 23.11 -9.75 -8.16
CA ILE A 134 23.42 -8.56 -7.34
C ILE A 134 24.57 -7.74 -7.93
N ARG A 135 25.59 -8.38 -8.50
CA ARG A 135 26.65 -7.67 -9.24
C ARG A 135 26.05 -6.86 -10.40
N ASN A 136 25.16 -7.46 -11.17
CA ASN A 136 24.56 -6.83 -12.35
C ASN A 136 23.61 -5.69 -11.96
N MET A 137 22.81 -5.84 -10.90
CA MET A 137 22.04 -4.73 -10.32
C MET A 137 22.94 -3.55 -9.94
N GLY A 138 24.10 -3.82 -9.33
CA GLY A 138 25.11 -2.80 -9.05
C GLY A 138 25.68 -2.11 -10.29
N ARG A 139 25.85 -2.84 -11.40
CA ARG A 139 26.29 -2.28 -12.69
C ARG A 139 25.23 -1.35 -13.29
N ILE A 140 23.95 -1.74 -13.27
CA ILE A 140 22.83 -0.92 -13.76
C ILE A 140 22.79 0.41 -13.00
N VAL A 141 22.81 0.37 -11.66
CA VAL A 141 22.82 1.57 -10.80
C VAL A 141 24.03 2.47 -11.12
N ALA A 142 25.20 1.90 -11.35
CA ALA A 142 26.39 2.67 -11.71
C ALA A 142 26.24 3.39 -13.06
N SER A 143 25.71 2.70 -14.09
CA SER A 143 25.45 3.30 -15.40
C SER A 143 24.42 4.42 -15.34
N LEU A 144 23.33 4.24 -14.58
CA LEU A 144 22.32 5.28 -14.36
C LEU A 144 22.93 6.54 -13.73
N ARG A 145 23.75 6.38 -12.69
CA ARG A 145 24.42 7.51 -12.02
C ARG A 145 25.50 8.16 -12.86
N ALA A 146 26.17 7.40 -13.73
CA ALA A 146 27.11 7.96 -14.69
C ALA A 146 26.40 8.89 -15.70
N LYS A 147 25.15 8.56 -16.07
CA LYS A 147 24.33 9.39 -16.96
C LYS A 147 23.70 10.59 -16.23
N ASN A 148 23.11 10.37 -15.06
CA ASN A 148 22.54 11.40 -14.22
C ASN A 148 22.94 11.16 -12.75
N PRO A 149 23.90 11.92 -12.20
CA PRO A 149 24.34 11.78 -10.81
C PRO A 149 23.24 12.03 -9.76
N ASN A 150 22.12 12.65 -10.15
CA ASN A 150 20.97 12.93 -9.30
C ASN A 150 19.76 12.03 -9.59
N VAL A 151 19.94 10.97 -10.39
CA VAL A 151 18.85 10.05 -10.73
C VAL A 151 18.27 9.43 -9.47
N ARG A 152 16.95 9.39 -9.38
CA ARG A 152 16.22 8.71 -8.30
C ARG A 152 15.81 7.34 -8.82
N ILE A 153 16.11 6.29 -8.05
CA ILE A 153 15.95 4.92 -8.54
C ILE A 153 14.97 4.22 -7.62
N LEU A 154 13.89 3.68 -8.18
CA LEU A 154 13.03 2.76 -7.47
C LEU A 154 13.29 1.36 -8.02
N ILE A 155 13.62 0.41 -7.14
CA ILE A 155 13.91 -0.99 -7.50
C ILE A 155 12.75 -1.85 -6.98
N ALA A 156 12.13 -2.63 -7.86
CA ALA A 156 11.11 -3.57 -7.47
C ALA A 156 11.74 -4.85 -6.89
N GLN A 157 11.18 -5.35 -5.79
CA GLN A 157 11.30 -6.77 -5.45
C GLN A 157 10.59 -7.61 -6.52
N ILE A 158 11.01 -8.85 -6.69
CA ILE A 158 10.43 -9.79 -7.66
C ILE A 158 9.16 -10.40 -7.09
N SER A 159 8.05 -10.32 -7.82
CA SER A 159 6.83 -11.07 -7.50
C SER A 159 7.07 -12.58 -7.68
N PRO A 160 6.50 -13.44 -6.82
CA PRO A 160 6.52 -14.89 -7.00
C PRO A 160 5.91 -15.27 -8.35
N THR A 161 6.46 -16.32 -8.97
CA THR A 161 5.83 -17.00 -10.12
C THR A 161 4.96 -18.17 -9.64
N SER A 162 4.14 -18.74 -10.52
CA SER A 162 3.40 -19.98 -10.22
C SER A 162 4.30 -21.21 -10.00
N ASP A 163 5.55 -21.18 -10.45
CA ASP A 163 6.53 -22.24 -10.25
C ASP A 163 7.19 -22.10 -8.86
N LEU A 164 6.45 -22.51 -7.82
CA LEU A 164 6.90 -22.41 -6.42
C LEU A 164 8.23 -23.13 -6.18
N PHE A 165 8.44 -24.27 -6.84
CA PHE A 165 9.71 -24.99 -6.73
C PHE A 165 10.86 -24.13 -7.26
N ARG A 166 10.68 -23.46 -8.39
CA ARG A 166 11.74 -22.60 -8.93
C ARG A 166 11.92 -21.33 -8.13
N ASN A 167 10.87 -20.74 -7.58
CA ASN A 167 10.98 -19.60 -6.66
C ASN A 167 11.89 -19.97 -5.46
N ASP A 168 11.66 -21.13 -4.84
CA ASP A 168 12.44 -21.61 -3.70
C ASP A 168 13.87 -21.99 -4.11
N TYR A 169 14.01 -22.82 -5.16
CA TYR A 169 15.30 -23.34 -5.60
C TYR A 169 16.24 -22.23 -6.10
N ALA A 170 15.69 -21.23 -6.77
CA ALA A 170 16.46 -20.09 -7.24
C ALA A 170 16.56 -18.97 -6.19
N GLU A 171 16.10 -19.21 -4.96
CA GLU A 171 16.23 -18.32 -3.82
C GLU A 171 15.62 -16.93 -4.09
N LEU A 172 14.38 -16.88 -4.59
CA LEU A 172 13.68 -15.62 -4.92
C LEU A 172 13.56 -14.72 -3.69
N GLU A 173 13.14 -15.26 -2.54
CA GLU A 173 13.01 -14.48 -1.31
C GLU A 173 14.36 -13.92 -0.86
N THR A 174 15.43 -14.72 -0.88
CA THR A 174 16.80 -14.27 -0.61
C THR A 174 17.23 -13.17 -1.59
N PHE A 175 16.85 -13.26 -2.87
CA PHE A 175 17.17 -12.22 -3.85
C PHE A 175 16.46 -10.91 -3.47
N ASN A 176 15.19 -10.98 -3.07
CA ASN A 176 14.44 -9.84 -2.58
C ASN A 176 15.03 -9.21 -1.30
N GLU A 177 15.61 -10.01 -0.41
CA GLU A 177 16.34 -9.55 0.78
C GLU A 177 17.67 -8.86 0.41
N GLU A 178 18.42 -9.44 -0.55
CA GLU A 178 19.66 -8.85 -1.06
C GLU A 178 19.40 -7.52 -1.79
N LEU A 179 18.24 -7.35 -2.43
CA LEU A 179 17.82 -6.06 -3.00
C LEU A 179 17.58 -5.00 -1.93
N ILE A 180 17.05 -5.36 -0.74
CA ILE A 180 16.95 -4.44 0.40
C ILE A 180 18.35 -3.95 0.80
N THR A 181 19.28 -4.89 0.97
CA THR A 181 20.66 -4.60 1.35
C THR A 181 21.35 -3.72 0.30
N LEU A 182 21.22 -4.06 -0.99
CA LEU A 182 21.77 -3.27 -2.09
C LEU A 182 21.22 -1.84 -2.10
N ALA A 183 19.91 -1.66 -1.91
CA ALA A 183 19.29 -0.34 -1.86
C ALA A 183 19.84 0.48 -0.69
N GLN A 184 19.95 -0.11 0.50
CA GLN A 184 20.50 0.55 1.69
C GLN A 184 21.97 0.95 1.49
N ASP A 185 22.81 0.03 1.01
CA ASP A 185 24.24 0.24 0.85
C ASP A 185 24.58 1.26 -0.24
N ARG A 186 23.76 1.32 -1.29
CA ARG A 186 24.04 2.16 -2.47
C ARG A 186 23.26 3.46 -2.48
N SER A 187 22.22 3.64 -1.67
CA SER A 187 21.44 4.88 -1.64
C SER A 187 22.30 6.07 -1.19
N THR A 188 22.07 7.24 -1.79
CA THR A 188 22.75 8.49 -1.43
C THR A 188 21.73 9.62 -1.37
N SER A 189 22.05 10.73 -0.69
CA SER A 189 21.13 11.87 -0.62
C SER A 189 20.86 12.52 -1.98
N SER A 190 21.83 12.50 -2.90
CA SER A 190 21.68 13.08 -4.25
C SER A 190 21.03 12.11 -5.24
N SER A 191 21.24 10.80 -5.07
CA SER A 191 20.66 9.74 -5.90
C SER A 191 20.08 8.66 -4.98
N PRO A 192 18.88 8.88 -4.41
CA PRO A 192 18.25 7.92 -3.52
C PRO A 192 17.82 6.67 -4.27
N ILE A 193 17.94 5.53 -3.58
CA ILE A 193 17.37 4.25 -4.02
C ILE A 193 16.25 3.89 -3.05
N VAL A 194 15.06 3.60 -3.59
CA VAL A 194 13.90 3.13 -2.84
C VAL A 194 13.52 1.74 -3.32
N LEU A 195 13.34 0.82 -2.39
CA LEU A 195 12.82 -0.49 -2.72
C LEU A 195 11.29 -0.46 -2.72
N VAL A 196 10.69 -1.08 -3.73
CA VAL A 196 9.23 -1.22 -3.86
C VAL A 196 8.89 -2.70 -3.78
N ASP A 197 8.13 -3.06 -2.77
CA ASP A 197 7.69 -4.44 -2.57
C ASP A 197 6.65 -4.79 -3.65
N MET A 198 6.98 -5.71 -4.57
CA MET A 198 6.03 -6.37 -5.49
C MET A 198 5.74 -7.83 -5.09
N HIS A 199 6.33 -8.29 -3.99
CA HIS A 199 6.33 -9.68 -3.56
C HIS A 199 5.18 -9.99 -2.58
N THR A 200 5.06 -9.19 -1.52
CA THR A 200 4.13 -9.46 -0.43
C THR A 200 2.70 -9.48 -0.95
N ALA A 201 1.94 -10.50 -0.54
CA ALA A 201 0.55 -10.72 -0.93
C ALA A 201 0.32 -10.85 -2.45
N TRP A 202 1.37 -11.12 -3.24
CA TRP A 202 1.21 -11.52 -4.62
C TRP A 202 0.77 -12.99 -4.68
N SER A 203 -0.34 -13.25 -5.37
CA SER A 203 -0.81 -14.59 -5.67
C SER A 203 -0.74 -14.81 -7.18
N PRO A 204 0.14 -15.70 -7.66
CA PRO A 204 0.21 -16.06 -9.08
C PRO A 204 -1.15 -16.46 -9.65
N ALA A 205 -1.95 -17.20 -8.87
CA ALA A 205 -3.28 -17.64 -9.30
C ALA A 205 -4.29 -16.50 -9.52
N LEU A 206 -4.03 -15.31 -9.00
CA LEU A 206 -4.92 -14.15 -9.11
C LEU A 206 -4.39 -13.07 -10.03
N PHE A 207 -3.07 -12.90 -10.05
CA PHE A 207 -2.43 -11.75 -10.66
C PHE A 207 -1.58 -12.11 -11.85
N ASP A 208 -1.32 -13.40 -12.10
CA ASP A 208 -0.63 -13.83 -13.30
C ASP A 208 -1.63 -14.30 -14.37
N GLN A 209 -1.18 -14.28 -15.61
CA GLN A 209 -1.81 -14.94 -16.75
C GLN A 209 -1.69 -16.46 -16.60
N GLU A 210 -2.27 -17.21 -17.54
CA GLU A 210 -2.22 -18.68 -17.51
C GLU A 210 -0.79 -19.27 -17.54
N ASP A 211 0.19 -18.50 -18.02
CA ASP A 211 1.60 -18.90 -17.98
C ASP A 211 2.21 -18.84 -16.57
N GLY A 212 1.50 -18.22 -15.63
CA GLY A 212 1.88 -18.08 -14.23
C GLY A 212 3.20 -17.34 -14.03
N LEU A 213 3.49 -16.38 -14.92
CA LEU A 213 4.69 -15.55 -14.89
C LEU A 213 4.37 -14.08 -15.19
N HIS A 214 3.59 -13.80 -16.25
CA HIS A 214 3.28 -12.43 -16.65
C HIS A 214 2.02 -11.97 -15.95
N PRO A 215 1.93 -10.70 -15.51
CA PRO A 215 0.74 -10.22 -14.83
C PRO A 215 -0.47 -10.19 -15.78
N ASN A 216 -1.64 -10.55 -15.27
CA ASN A 216 -2.92 -10.23 -15.90
C ASN A 216 -3.31 -8.76 -15.60
N ASN A 217 -4.48 -8.32 -16.05
CA ASN A 217 -4.94 -6.94 -15.86
C ASN A 217 -4.94 -6.52 -14.37
N GLU A 218 -5.45 -7.37 -13.48
CA GLU A 218 -5.46 -7.10 -12.03
C GLU A 218 -4.04 -7.02 -11.46
N GLY A 219 -3.14 -7.90 -11.92
CA GLY A 219 -1.72 -7.84 -11.56
C GLY A 219 -1.02 -6.58 -12.06
N GLU A 220 -1.29 -6.15 -13.29
CA GLU A 220 -0.76 -4.91 -13.86
C GLU A 220 -1.21 -3.68 -13.06
N VAL A 221 -2.48 -3.64 -12.64
CA VAL A 221 -3.01 -2.60 -11.74
C VAL A 221 -2.29 -2.63 -10.39
N GLN A 222 -2.08 -3.79 -9.78
CA GLN A 222 -1.39 -3.90 -8.48
C GLN A 222 0.06 -3.42 -8.54
N ILE A 223 0.78 -3.74 -9.62
CA ILE A 223 2.14 -3.25 -9.85
C ILE A 223 2.12 -1.72 -10.02
N ALA A 224 1.18 -1.20 -10.81
CA ALA A 224 1.02 0.23 -11.02
C ALA A 224 0.73 0.99 -9.72
N GLU A 225 -0.17 0.48 -8.88
CA GLU A 225 -0.49 1.10 -7.58
C GLU A 225 0.73 1.14 -6.66
N ARG A 226 1.52 0.06 -6.59
CA ARG A 226 2.75 0.00 -5.79
C ARG A 226 3.79 1.02 -6.28
N TRP A 227 3.95 1.17 -7.59
CA TRP A 227 4.80 2.22 -8.16
C TRP A 227 4.30 3.62 -7.86
N ALA A 228 3.01 3.90 -8.10
CA ALA A 228 2.41 5.20 -7.85
C ALA A 228 2.54 5.59 -6.37
N ASN A 229 2.25 4.66 -5.46
CA ASN A 229 2.39 4.86 -4.02
C ASN A 229 3.83 5.18 -3.63
N ALA A 230 4.82 4.46 -4.16
CA ALA A 230 6.22 4.73 -3.90
C ALA A 230 6.66 6.11 -4.44
N LEU A 231 6.29 6.46 -5.68
CA LEU A 231 6.61 7.76 -6.29
C LEU A 231 6.05 8.94 -5.48
N ILE A 232 4.80 8.81 -5.04
CA ILE A 232 4.07 9.88 -4.33
C ILE A 232 4.57 9.99 -2.88
N SER A 233 4.60 8.88 -2.14
CA SER A 233 4.93 8.89 -0.70
C SER A 233 6.37 9.33 -0.41
N THR A 234 7.28 9.10 -1.34
CA THR A 234 8.69 9.53 -1.24
C THR A 234 8.90 10.98 -1.69
N GLY A 235 7.88 11.63 -2.24
CA GLY A 235 7.96 12.98 -2.80
C GLY A 235 8.85 13.07 -4.05
N MET A 236 9.08 11.96 -4.76
CA MET A 236 9.86 11.97 -6.00
C MET A 236 9.10 12.64 -7.15
N ILE A 237 7.77 12.68 -7.09
CA ILE A 237 6.96 13.49 -7.99
C ILE A 237 6.18 14.53 -7.18
N ALA A 238 5.97 15.70 -7.78
CA ALA A 238 5.21 16.79 -7.20
C ALA A 238 3.99 17.09 -8.07
N LEU A 239 2.92 17.60 -7.45
CA LEU A 239 1.77 18.12 -8.18
C LEU A 239 2.23 19.25 -9.09
N SER A 240 1.79 19.23 -10.35
CA SER A 240 2.06 20.34 -11.26
C SER A 240 1.42 21.61 -10.70
N GLN A 241 2.19 22.70 -10.60
CA GLN A 241 1.60 24.00 -10.32
C GLN A 241 0.87 24.45 -11.58
N ALA A 242 -0.45 24.26 -11.59
CA ALA A 242 -1.26 24.71 -12.71
C ALA A 242 -1.03 26.22 -12.96
N THR A 243 -0.33 26.57 -14.04
CA THR A 243 -0.49 27.90 -14.64
C THR A 243 -1.95 28.08 -15.03
N PRO A 244 -2.58 29.22 -14.71
CA PRO A 244 -3.99 29.43 -15.00
C PRO A 244 -4.22 29.35 -16.51
N GLN A 245 -5.02 28.37 -16.93
CA GLN A 245 -5.41 28.19 -18.32
C GLN A 245 -6.13 29.46 -18.82
N PRO A 246 -5.74 30.05 -19.96
CA PRO A 246 -6.40 31.24 -20.49
C PRO A 246 -7.86 30.91 -20.81
N THR A 247 -8.77 31.73 -20.28
CA THR A 247 -10.21 31.67 -20.57
C THR A 247 -10.45 31.87 -22.06
N VAL A 248 -10.77 30.81 -22.79
CA VAL A 248 -11.20 30.91 -24.18
C VAL A 248 -12.70 31.26 -24.19
N LEU A 249 -13.06 32.38 -24.81
CA LEU A 249 -14.46 32.76 -25.01
C LEU A 249 -15.20 31.68 -25.85
N PRO A 250 -16.42 31.27 -25.48
CA PRO A 250 -17.17 30.29 -26.25
C PRO A 250 -17.66 30.89 -27.57
N THR A 251 -17.31 30.24 -28.68
CA THR A 251 -17.94 30.46 -29.99
C THR A 251 -19.04 29.43 -30.19
N THR A 252 -20.24 29.90 -30.51
CA THR A 252 -21.49 29.14 -30.58
C THR A 252 -21.55 28.18 -31.77
N ALA A 253 -21.77 26.89 -31.51
CA ALA A 253 -22.27 25.90 -32.48
C ALA A 253 -23.78 25.66 -32.27
N PRO A 254 -24.56 25.28 -33.31
CA PRO A 254 -26.01 25.16 -33.24
C PRO A 254 -26.48 23.89 -32.48
N PRO A 255 -27.69 23.89 -31.90
CA PRO A 255 -28.11 22.87 -30.96
C PRO A 255 -28.54 21.56 -31.64
N SER A 256 -27.98 20.44 -31.17
CA SER A 256 -28.58 19.10 -31.28
C SER A 256 -29.67 18.92 -30.21
N PRO A 257 -30.67 18.04 -30.43
CA PRO A 257 -31.92 18.07 -29.70
C PRO A 257 -31.75 17.70 -28.23
N THR A 258 -32.22 18.60 -27.38
CA THR A 258 -32.28 18.46 -25.93
C THR A 258 -33.20 17.30 -25.54
N MET A 259 -32.63 16.19 -25.11
CA MET A 259 -33.30 15.28 -24.18
C MET A 259 -33.14 15.88 -22.78
N THR A 260 -34.25 16.36 -22.23
CA THR A 260 -34.35 16.82 -20.85
C THR A 260 -34.04 15.66 -19.90
N SER A 261 -32.99 15.78 -19.09
CA SER A 261 -32.84 14.98 -17.86
C SER A 261 -32.62 15.89 -16.66
N ASN A 262 -33.46 15.70 -15.65
CA ASN A 262 -33.52 16.43 -14.40
C ASN A 262 -32.16 16.52 -13.69
N ALA A 263 -31.86 17.71 -13.17
CA ALA A 263 -30.86 17.91 -12.14
C ALA A 263 -31.33 17.25 -10.83
N GLY A 264 -30.86 16.03 -10.59
CA GLY A 264 -30.93 15.29 -9.33
C GLY A 264 -29.66 14.45 -9.24
N THR A 265 -29.10 14.30 -8.04
CA THR A 265 -27.91 13.47 -7.77
C THR A 265 -27.89 12.21 -8.65
N SER A 266 -26.86 12.07 -9.48
CA SER A 266 -26.73 10.95 -10.42
C SER A 266 -25.83 9.86 -9.85
N TYR A 267 -25.88 8.67 -10.45
CA TYR A 267 -24.94 7.60 -10.15
C TYR A 267 -23.47 8.06 -10.19
N LEU A 268 -23.12 8.97 -11.10
CA LEU A 268 -21.76 9.53 -11.23
C LEU A 268 -21.26 10.20 -9.94
N GLN A 269 -22.13 10.80 -9.14
CA GLN A 269 -21.73 11.39 -7.86
C GLN A 269 -21.38 10.31 -6.82
N ALA A 270 -22.17 9.24 -6.74
CA ALA A 270 -21.85 8.10 -5.88
C ALA A 270 -20.54 7.43 -6.33
N ARG A 271 -20.32 7.30 -7.64
CA ARG A 271 -19.08 6.79 -8.23
C ARG A 271 -17.87 7.65 -7.87
N GLY A 272 -17.98 8.97 -7.92
CA GLY A 272 -16.87 9.85 -7.50
C GLY A 272 -16.41 9.60 -6.06
N TYR A 273 -17.35 9.45 -5.12
CA TYR A 273 -17.03 9.10 -3.74
C TYR A 273 -16.48 7.68 -3.59
N TYR A 274 -16.94 6.73 -4.41
CA TYR A 274 -16.38 5.38 -4.45
C TYR A 274 -14.90 5.41 -4.85
N ASP A 275 -14.58 6.17 -5.90
CA ASP A 275 -13.21 6.32 -6.41
C ASP A 275 -12.31 7.05 -5.39
N ASP A 276 -12.84 8.06 -4.69
CA ASP A 276 -12.15 8.72 -3.56
C ASP A 276 -11.83 7.72 -2.44
N GLY A 277 -12.79 6.86 -2.11
CA GLY A 277 -12.63 5.80 -1.12
C GLY A 277 -11.53 4.82 -1.52
N ALA A 278 -11.53 4.37 -2.78
CA ALA A 278 -10.52 3.47 -3.31
C ALA A 278 -9.11 4.09 -3.29
N ARG A 279 -8.98 5.36 -3.70
CA ARG A 279 -7.70 6.09 -3.64
C ARG A 279 -7.18 6.21 -2.22
N ALA A 280 -8.02 6.59 -1.26
CA ALA A 280 -7.62 6.70 0.13
C ALA A 280 -7.27 5.32 0.73
N TRP A 281 -8.02 4.27 0.37
CA TRP A 281 -7.73 2.90 0.79
C TRP A 281 -6.36 2.43 0.27
N SER A 282 -6.06 2.67 -1.01
CA SER A 282 -4.75 2.32 -1.60
C SER A 282 -3.60 3.10 -0.93
N ARG A 283 -3.78 4.38 -0.61
CA ARG A 283 -2.80 5.15 0.18
C ARG A 283 -2.60 4.57 1.58
N ALA A 284 -3.66 4.12 2.24
CA ALA A 284 -3.54 3.45 3.54
C ALA A 284 -2.75 2.15 3.44
N TRP A 285 -2.92 1.40 2.36
CA TRP A 285 -2.18 0.16 2.09
C TRP A 285 -0.70 0.42 1.78
N GLY A 286 -0.40 1.49 1.04
CA GLY A 286 0.97 1.87 0.67
C GLY A 286 1.76 2.65 1.73
N ALA A 287 1.13 3.07 2.83
CA ALA A 287 1.78 3.84 3.88
C ALA A 287 2.49 2.95 4.91
N SER A 288 3.66 3.38 5.37
CA SER A 288 4.42 2.70 6.45
C SER A 288 4.25 3.37 7.82
N GLU A 289 3.92 4.66 7.84
CA GLU A 289 3.71 5.40 9.09
C GLU A 289 2.30 5.20 9.63
N ILE A 290 2.18 4.71 10.86
CA ILE A 290 0.88 4.39 11.51
C ILE A 290 -0.06 5.61 11.51
N GLY A 291 0.47 6.81 11.72
CA GLY A 291 -0.31 8.05 11.68
C GLY A 291 -0.93 8.32 10.29
N GLN A 292 -0.17 8.10 9.22
CA GLN A 292 -0.65 8.24 7.85
C GLN A 292 -1.64 7.14 7.48
N ILE A 293 -1.38 5.89 7.89
CA ILE A 293 -2.32 4.78 7.69
C ILE A 293 -3.68 5.12 8.31
N ARG A 294 -3.72 5.61 9.56
CA ARG A 294 -4.97 6.00 10.24
C ARG A 294 -5.68 7.15 9.55
N GLN A 295 -4.92 8.15 9.09
CA GLN A 295 -5.47 9.26 8.33
C GLN A 295 -6.15 8.75 7.06
N TYR A 296 -5.45 7.96 6.25
CA TYR A 296 -5.97 7.44 4.99
C TYR A 296 -7.14 6.46 5.19
N LEU A 297 -7.12 5.61 6.23
CA LEU A 297 -8.28 4.79 6.60
C LEU A 297 -9.50 5.64 6.96
N THR A 298 -9.30 6.77 7.64
CA THR A 298 -10.38 7.71 8.01
C THR A 298 -10.95 8.43 6.77
N GLU A 299 -10.08 8.82 5.85
CA GLU A 299 -10.46 9.40 4.55
C GLU A 299 -11.25 8.37 3.73
N ALA A 300 -10.76 7.14 3.62
CA ALA A 300 -11.42 6.05 2.91
C ALA A 300 -12.81 5.76 3.49
N ARG A 301 -12.89 5.59 4.82
CA ARG A 301 -14.15 5.40 5.55
C ARG A 301 -15.15 6.51 5.23
N THR A 302 -14.71 7.76 5.26
CA THR A 302 -15.57 8.93 5.01
C THR A 302 -16.08 8.94 3.57
N ALA A 303 -15.21 8.67 2.61
CA ALA A 303 -15.58 8.62 1.19
C ALA A 303 -16.58 7.49 0.90
N TYR A 304 -16.34 6.27 1.41
CA TYR A 304 -17.30 5.18 1.26
C TYR A 304 -18.63 5.46 1.98
N ALA A 305 -18.62 6.13 3.14
CA ALA A 305 -19.85 6.57 3.80
C ALA A 305 -20.64 7.58 2.95
N ASN A 306 -19.95 8.53 2.32
CA ASN A 306 -20.57 9.48 1.39
C ASN A 306 -21.10 8.77 0.14
N CYS A 307 -20.37 7.80 -0.41
CA CYS A 307 -20.81 6.96 -1.52
C CYS A 307 -22.11 6.23 -1.15
N LEU A 308 -22.13 5.52 -0.02
CA LEU A 308 -23.29 4.78 0.46
C LEU A 308 -24.51 5.69 0.70
N ALA A 309 -24.30 6.81 1.39
CA ALA A 309 -25.37 7.78 1.64
C ALA A 309 -25.95 8.34 0.33
N THR A 310 -25.08 8.72 -0.62
CA THR A 310 -25.49 9.22 -1.93
C THR A 310 -26.25 8.13 -2.69
N ALA A 311 -25.67 6.94 -2.83
CA ALA A 311 -26.27 5.82 -3.56
C ALA A 311 -27.64 5.44 -2.99
N ASN A 312 -27.88 5.55 -1.69
CA ASN A 312 -29.18 5.28 -1.07
C ASN A 312 -30.27 6.31 -1.43
N THR A 313 -29.89 7.51 -1.88
CA THR A 313 -30.82 8.58 -2.27
C THR A 313 -31.02 8.73 -3.78
N VAL A 314 -30.05 8.25 -4.58
CA VAL A 314 -30.10 8.31 -6.03
C VAL A 314 -31.13 7.34 -6.60
N ASN A 315 -32.04 7.86 -7.44
CA ASN A 315 -32.95 7.07 -8.27
C ASN A 315 -32.55 7.18 -9.75
N ASP A 316 -31.67 6.28 -10.18
CA ASP A 316 -31.20 6.19 -11.57
C ASP A 316 -31.39 4.74 -12.08
N PRO A 317 -32.54 4.43 -12.71
CA PRO A 317 -32.85 3.10 -13.20
C PRO A 317 -31.84 2.58 -14.24
N SER A 318 -31.20 3.48 -14.99
CA SER A 318 -30.19 3.10 -16.00
C SER A 318 -28.90 2.57 -15.37
N ASN A 319 -28.65 2.93 -14.12
CA ASN A 319 -27.48 2.51 -13.33
C ASN A 319 -27.86 1.65 -12.12
N ALA A 320 -29.01 0.98 -12.14
CA ALA A 320 -29.52 0.25 -10.99
C ALA A 320 -28.55 -0.85 -10.47
N ALA A 321 -27.89 -1.58 -11.38
CA ALA A 321 -26.90 -2.59 -11.02
C ALA A 321 -25.65 -1.96 -10.37
N ASN A 322 -25.14 -0.87 -10.95
CA ASN A 322 -24.00 -0.14 -10.40
C ASN A 322 -24.31 0.44 -9.01
N LEU A 323 -25.49 1.04 -8.83
CA LEU A 323 -25.95 1.55 -7.54
C LEU A 323 -26.09 0.44 -6.49
N ALA A 324 -26.57 -0.75 -6.88
CA ALA A 324 -26.62 -1.90 -5.98
C ALA A 324 -25.22 -2.36 -5.56
N LEU A 325 -24.29 -2.45 -6.52
CA LEU A 325 -22.91 -2.84 -6.27
C LEU A 325 -22.21 -1.87 -5.31
N VAL A 326 -22.20 -0.57 -5.62
CA VAL A 326 -21.46 0.41 -4.80
C VAL A 326 -22.05 0.55 -3.39
N ARG A 327 -23.35 0.31 -3.18
CA ARG A 327 -23.93 0.23 -1.82
C ARG A 327 -23.32 -0.92 -1.03
N SER A 328 -23.29 -2.12 -1.62
CA SER A 328 -22.76 -3.32 -0.95
C SER A 328 -21.26 -3.20 -0.69
N ILE A 329 -20.48 -2.79 -1.69
CA ILE A 329 -19.03 -2.63 -1.54
C ILE A 329 -18.70 -1.52 -0.55
N SER A 330 -19.34 -0.35 -0.63
CA SER A 330 -19.08 0.73 0.32
C SER A 330 -19.44 0.33 1.75
N THR A 331 -20.52 -0.44 1.95
CA THR A 331 -20.87 -0.99 3.27
C THR A 331 -19.75 -1.88 3.80
N ALA A 332 -19.22 -2.79 2.98
CA ALA A 332 -18.12 -3.65 3.37
C ALA A 332 -16.85 -2.85 3.70
N TYR A 333 -16.46 -1.89 2.86
CA TYR A 333 -15.23 -1.13 3.05
C TYR A 333 -15.29 -0.14 4.22
N ILE A 334 -16.49 0.36 4.59
CA ILE A 334 -16.67 1.09 5.85
C ILE A 334 -16.37 0.17 7.04
N ASP A 335 -16.93 -1.04 7.06
CA ASP A 335 -16.64 -2.02 8.11
C ASP A 335 -15.15 -2.40 8.14
N LEU A 336 -14.49 -2.56 6.98
CA LEU A 336 -13.05 -2.83 6.91
C LEU A 336 -12.20 -1.68 7.46
N ALA A 337 -12.51 -0.43 7.10
CA ALA A 337 -11.79 0.73 7.61
C ALA A 337 -11.97 0.85 9.14
N ASP A 338 -13.19 0.68 9.61
CA ASP A 338 -13.52 0.68 11.04
C ASP A 338 -12.88 -0.50 11.78
N ALA A 339 -12.70 -1.66 11.14
CA ALA A 339 -12.00 -2.80 11.71
C ALA A 339 -10.51 -2.48 11.91
N ALA A 340 -9.87 -1.94 10.87
CA ALA A 340 -8.45 -1.59 10.90
C ALA A 340 -8.16 -0.48 11.92
N LEU A 341 -9.00 0.57 11.97
CA LEU A 341 -8.87 1.65 12.96
C LEU A 341 -9.02 1.14 14.40
N SER A 342 -9.99 0.24 14.65
CA SER A 342 -10.14 -0.41 15.97
C SER A 342 -8.94 -1.29 16.32
N MET A 343 -8.37 -2.02 15.37
CA MET A 343 -7.15 -2.81 15.58
C MET A 343 -5.99 -1.92 16.03
N TYR A 344 -5.73 -0.83 15.32
CA TYR A 344 -4.66 0.12 15.68
C TYR A 344 -4.91 0.78 17.04
N SER A 345 -6.15 1.16 17.34
CA SER A 345 -6.49 1.77 18.64
C SER A 345 -6.36 0.78 19.78
N GLY A 346 -6.73 -0.49 19.53
CA GLY A 346 -6.54 -1.59 20.48
C GLY A 346 -5.06 -1.82 20.78
N ALA A 347 -4.19 -1.77 19.77
CA ALA A 347 -2.74 -1.88 19.94
C ALA A 347 -2.18 -0.78 20.85
N ASP A 348 -2.48 0.49 20.57
CA ASP A 348 -2.04 1.63 21.41
C ASP A 348 -2.49 1.46 22.87
N THR A 349 -3.74 1.04 23.06
CA THR A 349 -4.33 0.86 24.39
C THR A 349 -3.68 -0.32 25.13
N ASN A 350 -3.37 -1.41 24.41
CA ASN A 350 -2.66 -2.56 24.93
C ASN A 350 -1.23 -2.18 25.37
N ASP A 351 -0.55 -1.35 24.59
CA ASP A 351 0.79 -0.85 24.87
C ASP A 351 0.80 0.06 26.11
N MET A 352 -0.22 0.92 26.24
CA MET A 352 -0.46 1.71 27.45
C MET A 352 -0.67 0.83 28.68
N GLY A 353 -1.44 -0.26 28.56
CA GLY A 353 -1.61 -1.24 29.63
C GLY A 353 -0.29 -1.89 30.06
N ARG A 354 0.58 -2.25 29.11
CA ARG A 354 1.91 -2.81 29.41
C ARG A 354 2.83 -1.80 30.09
N ALA A 355 2.81 -0.53 29.67
CA ALA A 355 3.56 0.53 30.33
C ALA A 355 3.09 0.75 31.78
N GLN A 356 1.77 0.73 32.01
CA GLN A 356 1.18 0.84 33.35
C GLN A 356 1.53 -0.34 34.26
N MET A 357 1.55 -1.57 33.72
CA MET A 357 2.04 -2.75 34.45
C MET A 357 3.49 -2.57 34.91
N THR A 358 4.35 -2.03 34.05
CA THR A 358 5.79 -1.84 34.33
C THR A 358 6.02 -0.89 35.52
N VAL A 359 5.17 0.11 35.69
CA VAL A 359 5.26 1.10 36.80
C VAL A 359 4.41 0.74 38.01
N GLY A 360 3.74 -0.42 38.02
CA GLY A 360 2.90 -0.89 39.14
C GLY A 360 1.50 -0.28 39.21
N SER A 361 1.05 0.42 38.17
CA SER A 361 -0.30 1.02 38.06
C SER A 361 -1.33 -0.03 37.64
N HIS A 362 -1.54 -1.03 38.49
CA HIS A 362 -2.31 -2.23 38.15
C HIS A 362 -3.82 -1.99 37.92
N ALA A 363 -4.42 -0.98 38.55
CA ALA A 363 -5.83 -0.66 38.33
C ALA A 363 -6.04 -0.03 36.94
N GLU A 364 -5.20 0.93 36.59
CA GLU A 364 -5.19 1.59 35.28
C GLU A 364 -4.85 0.59 34.18
N ALA A 365 -3.84 -0.26 34.41
CA ALA A 365 -3.48 -1.33 33.47
C ALA A 365 -4.65 -2.25 33.16
N ALA A 366 -5.40 -2.68 34.17
CA ALA A 366 -6.58 -3.52 33.98
C ALA A 366 -7.64 -2.82 33.11
N SER A 367 -7.90 -1.53 33.32
CA SER A 367 -8.84 -0.76 32.51
C SER A 367 -8.35 -0.63 31.05
N SER A 368 -7.06 -0.37 30.84
CA SER A 368 -6.47 -0.31 29.49
C SER A 368 -6.59 -1.64 28.75
N PHE A 369 -6.26 -2.75 29.40
CA PHE A 369 -6.37 -4.08 28.78
C PHE A 369 -7.82 -4.48 28.50
N GLN A 370 -8.76 -4.11 29.38
CA GLN A 370 -10.19 -4.32 29.14
C GLN A 370 -10.65 -3.60 27.87
N GLU A 371 -10.25 -2.33 27.73
CA GLU A 371 -10.59 -1.51 26.57
C GLU A 371 -9.91 -2.00 25.29
N ALA A 372 -8.64 -2.42 25.37
CA ALA A 372 -7.94 -3.04 24.26
C ALA A 372 -8.66 -4.32 23.79
N GLY A 373 -9.05 -5.20 24.72
CA GLY A 373 -9.83 -6.40 24.41
C GLY A 373 -11.15 -6.08 23.70
N ARG A 374 -11.89 -5.06 24.18
CA ARG A 374 -13.12 -4.59 23.52
C ARG A 374 -12.85 -4.13 22.08
N LEU A 375 -11.82 -3.31 21.86
CA LEU A 375 -11.47 -2.79 20.54
C LEU A 375 -11.06 -3.91 19.56
N PHE A 376 -10.29 -4.90 20.01
CA PHE A 376 -9.95 -6.06 19.19
C PHE A 376 -11.16 -6.94 18.87
N SER A 377 -12.07 -7.14 19.83
CA SER A 377 -13.33 -7.85 19.60
C SER A 377 -14.24 -7.13 18.59
N GLU A 378 -14.28 -5.80 18.62
CA GLU A 378 -14.99 -5.00 17.62
C GLU A 378 -14.36 -5.12 16.24
N SER A 379 -13.02 -5.11 16.16
CA SER A 379 -12.28 -5.31 14.91
C SER A 379 -12.59 -6.68 14.30
N ASN A 380 -12.54 -7.76 15.10
CA ASN A 380 -12.93 -9.11 14.67
C ASN A 380 -14.35 -9.14 14.08
N SER A 381 -15.31 -8.55 14.80
CA SER A 381 -16.72 -8.54 14.40
C SER A 381 -16.92 -7.77 13.09
N ARG A 382 -16.21 -6.65 12.91
CA ARG A 382 -16.26 -5.82 11.70
C ARG A 382 -15.66 -6.54 10.49
N PHE A 383 -14.49 -7.17 10.62
CA PHE A 383 -13.93 -7.99 9.54
C PHE A 383 -14.91 -9.09 9.11
N THR A 384 -15.54 -9.78 10.06
CA THR A 384 -16.52 -10.84 9.79
C THR A 384 -17.75 -10.32 9.04
N ARG A 385 -18.28 -9.15 9.42
CA ARG A 385 -19.40 -8.52 8.70
C ARG A 385 -19.00 -8.07 7.30
N ALA A 386 -17.82 -7.50 7.15
CA ALA A 386 -17.32 -7.07 5.85
C ALA A 386 -17.18 -8.25 4.89
N THR A 387 -16.57 -9.37 5.32
CA THR A 387 -16.43 -10.55 4.46
C THR A 387 -17.77 -11.17 4.10
N THR A 388 -18.71 -11.25 5.05
CA THR A 388 -20.08 -11.68 4.78
C THR A 388 -20.75 -10.81 3.72
N THR A 389 -20.57 -9.49 3.81
CA THR A 389 -21.12 -8.52 2.85
C THR A 389 -20.48 -8.71 1.48
N LEU A 390 -19.14 -8.80 1.39
CA LEU A 390 -18.41 -9.01 0.14
C LEU A 390 -18.86 -10.29 -0.58
N GLN A 391 -19.07 -11.38 0.16
CA GLN A 391 -19.54 -12.66 -0.41
C GLN A 391 -20.97 -12.60 -0.96
N SER A 392 -21.77 -11.61 -0.56
CA SER A 392 -23.14 -11.41 -1.08
C SER A 392 -23.21 -10.48 -2.31
N VAL A 393 -22.07 -9.91 -2.72
CA VAL A 393 -22.01 -8.96 -3.83
C VAL A 393 -22.28 -9.67 -5.16
N SER A 394 -23.07 -9.01 -6.01
CA SER A 394 -23.23 -9.38 -7.42
C SER A 394 -22.62 -8.30 -8.30
N TYR A 395 -21.78 -8.74 -9.25
CA TYR A 395 -21.13 -7.88 -10.25
C TYR A 395 -21.88 -7.87 -11.60
N ALA A 396 -22.92 -8.69 -11.73
CA ALA A 396 -23.64 -8.87 -12.98
C ALA A 396 -24.30 -7.56 -13.47
N GLY A 397 -24.02 -7.21 -14.73
CA GLY A 397 -24.58 -6.00 -15.36
C GLY A 397 -24.02 -4.68 -14.83
N THR A 398 -22.88 -4.73 -14.14
CA THR A 398 -22.17 -3.55 -13.64
C THR A 398 -21.05 -3.14 -14.59
N GLU A 399 -20.59 -1.88 -14.50
CA GLU A 399 -19.46 -1.38 -15.29
C GLU A 399 -18.08 -1.77 -14.72
N TYR A 400 -18.05 -2.45 -13.56
CA TYR A 400 -16.82 -2.77 -12.82
C TYR A 400 -16.24 -4.15 -13.16
N GLY A 401 -16.73 -4.79 -14.22
CA GLY A 401 -16.32 -6.15 -14.58
C GLY A 401 -16.80 -7.20 -13.57
N ASP A 402 -16.19 -8.39 -13.58
CA ASP A 402 -16.49 -9.47 -12.63
C ASP A 402 -15.46 -9.53 -11.51
N GLY A 403 -15.82 -8.99 -10.34
CA GLY A 403 -14.97 -9.03 -9.14
C GLY A 403 -15.10 -10.31 -8.32
N THR A 404 -15.79 -11.36 -8.79
CA THR A 404 -16.03 -12.58 -8.01
C THR A 404 -14.74 -13.28 -7.62
N ALA A 405 -13.77 -13.37 -8.53
CA ALA A 405 -12.46 -13.96 -8.26
C ALA A 405 -11.68 -13.17 -7.19
N TYR A 406 -11.69 -11.84 -7.29
CA TYR A 406 -11.07 -10.97 -6.29
C TYR A 406 -11.73 -11.12 -4.91
N THR A 407 -13.06 -11.13 -4.85
CA THR A 407 -13.79 -11.38 -3.59
C THR A 407 -13.42 -12.73 -2.99
N ALA A 408 -13.38 -13.80 -3.80
CA ALA A 408 -13.03 -15.14 -3.34
C ALA A 408 -11.60 -15.22 -2.77
N ALA A 409 -10.69 -14.41 -3.32
CA ALA A 409 -9.31 -14.33 -2.87
C ALA A 409 -9.11 -13.55 -1.57
N ILE A 410 -9.76 -12.39 -1.44
CA ILE A 410 -9.52 -11.48 -0.32
C ILE A 410 -10.24 -11.95 0.96
N VAL A 411 -11.38 -12.63 0.83
CA VAL A 411 -12.19 -13.08 1.96
C VAL A 411 -11.42 -14.01 2.93
N PRO A 412 -10.68 -15.04 2.48
CA PRO A 412 -9.85 -15.85 3.37
C PRO A 412 -8.80 -15.03 4.14
N ILE A 413 -8.16 -14.06 3.49
CA ILE A 413 -7.16 -13.18 4.12
C ILE A 413 -7.81 -12.35 5.23
N LEU A 414 -8.97 -11.75 4.94
CA LEU A 414 -9.73 -10.96 5.91
C LEU A 414 -10.28 -11.81 7.06
N ASN A 415 -10.71 -13.04 6.80
CA ASN A 415 -11.13 -13.98 7.83
C ASN A 415 -9.96 -14.36 8.75
N ASN A 416 -8.76 -14.57 8.21
CA ASN A 416 -7.56 -14.79 9.02
C ASN A 416 -7.23 -13.57 9.89
N LYS A 417 -7.38 -12.35 9.36
CA LYS A 417 -7.23 -11.12 10.16
C LYS A 417 -8.29 -11.02 11.25
N ALA A 418 -9.54 -11.38 10.98
CA ALA A 418 -10.60 -11.44 12.00
C ALA A 418 -10.22 -12.42 13.12
N ALA A 419 -9.81 -13.65 12.78
CA ALA A 419 -9.39 -14.66 13.74
C ALA A 419 -8.23 -14.16 14.62
N TYR A 420 -7.24 -13.54 13.99
CA TYR A 420 -6.10 -12.93 14.69
C TYR A 420 -6.52 -11.83 15.69
N MET A 421 -7.49 -10.99 15.33
CA MET A 421 -8.07 -10.00 16.26
C MET A 421 -8.84 -10.67 17.42
N GLY A 422 -9.44 -11.83 17.19
CA GLY A 422 -10.05 -12.63 18.25
C GLY A 422 -9.01 -13.12 19.25
N GLU A 423 -7.88 -13.64 18.78
CA GLU A 423 -6.77 -14.07 19.66
C GLU A 423 -6.17 -12.89 20.45
N PHE A 424 -5.98 -11.73 19.81
CA PHE A 424 -5.54 -10.51 20.49
C PHE A 424 -6.52 -10.06 21.59
N SER A 425 -7.82 -10.17 21.35
CA SER A 425 -8.84 -9.86 22.36
C SER A 425 -8.69 -10.77 23.58
N THR A 426 -8.57 -12.08 23.38
CA THR A 426 -8.35 -13.06 24.46
C THR A 426 -7.04 -12.76 25.20
N TYR A 427 -5.98 -12.42 24.46
CA TYR A 427 -4.68 -12.10 25.03
C TYR A 427 -4.73 -10.85 25.92
N ALA A 428 -5.38 -9.77 25.45
CA ALA A 428 -5.58 -8.56 26.22
C ALA A 428 -6.40 -8.83 27.49
N GLN A 429 -7.45 -9.65 27.43
CA GLN A 429 -8.21 -10.07 28.62
C GLN A 429 -7.34 -10.86 29.61
N GLY A 430 -6.43 -11.72 29.13
CA GLY A 430 -5.47 -12.42 29.99
C GLY A 430 -4.59 -11.44 30.78
N TRP A 431 -4.13 -10.37 30.13
CA TRP A 431 -3.40 -9.29 30.77
C TRP A 431 -4.24 -8.41 31.69
N GLN A 432 -5.52 -8.17 31.38
CA GLN A 432 -6.46 -7.50 32.27
C GLN A 432 -6.56 -8.25 33.61
N HIS A 433 -6.83 -9.55 33.56
CA HIS A 433 -6.94 -10.39 34.76
C HIS A 433 -5.60 -10.52 35.49
N THR A 434 -4.47 -10.54 34.76
CA THR A 434 -3.14 -10.45 35.36
C THR A 434 -2.98 -9.17 36.17
N ALA A 435 -3.31 -8.01 35.59
CA ALA A 435 -3.25 -6.72 36.28
C ALA A 435 -4.16 -6.69 37.53
N LEU A 436 -5.37 -7.23 37.44
CA LEU A 436 -6.28 -7.36 38.58
C LEU A 436 -5.71 -8.25 39.69
N ALA A 437 -5.05 -9.36 39.35
CA ALA A 437 -4.37 -10.21 40.32
C ALA A 437 -3.27 -9.43 41.05
N TYR A 438 -2.36 -8.78 40.32
CA TYR A 438 -1.30 -7.97 40.95
C TYR A 438 -1.85 -6.85 41.85
N ARG A 439 -2.95 -6.21 41.43
CA ARG A 439 -3.66 -5.23 42.25
C ARG A 439 -4.21 -5.82 43.55
N ALA A 440 -4.83 -7.00 43.47
CA ALA A 440 -5.38 -7.70 44.64
C ALA A 440 -4.27 -8.09 45.61
N ASN A 441 -3.16 -8.63 45.10
CA ASN A 441 -1.98 -8.95 45.90
C ASN A 441 -1.42 -7.71 46.63
N ALA A 442 -1.29 -6.58 45.93
CA ALA A 442 -0.84 -5.32 46.53
C ALA A 442 -1.77 -4.80 47.65
N ARG A 443 -3.03 -5.24 47.68
CA ARG A 443 -4.03 -4.90 48.70
C ARG A 443 -4.17 -5.95 49.81
N GLY A 444 -3.44 -7.07 49.71
CA GLY A 444 -3.57 -8.21 50.62
C GLY A 444 -4.87 -9.01 50.44
N ASP A 445 -5.57 -8.87 49.31
CA ASP A 445 -6.80 -9.60 49.01
C ASP A 445 -6.47 -10.93 48.31
N GLN A 446 -6.18 -11.96 49.12
CA GLN A 446 -5.78 -13.29 48.61
C GLN A 446 -6.87 -14.01 47.83
N ALA A 447 -8.15 -13.75 48.15
CA ALA A 447 -9.28 -14.36 47.47
C ALA A 447 -9.40 -13.79 46.05
N ALA A 448 -9.40 -12.46 45.92
CA ALA A 448 -9.42 -11.81 44.61
C ALA A 448 -8.15 -12.13 43.80
N PHE A 449 -6.98 -12.18 44.44
CA PHE A 449 -5.75 -12.59 43.77
C PHE A 449 -5.87 -13.98 43.13
N SER A 450 -6.35 -14.96 43.89
CA SER A 450 -6.48 -16.34 43.40
C SER A 450 -7.47 -16.45 42.25
N GLN A 451 -8.62 -15.77 42.36
CA GLN A 451 -9.66 -15.75 41.32
C GLN A 451 -9.15 -15.14 40.01
N GLU A 452 -8.57 -13.94 40.07
CA GLU A 452 -8.11 -13.21 38.89
C GLU A 452 -6.93 -13.91 38.21
N ARG A 453 -6.03 -14.49 39.00
CA ARG A 453 -4.93 -15.33 38.50
C ARG A 453 -5.47 -16.54 37.72
N GLU A 454 -6.49 -17.23 38.24
CA GLU A 454 -7.09 -18.38 37.55
C GLU A 454 -7.77 -17.99 36.24
N GLN A 455 -8.46 -16.85 36.19
CA GLN A 455 -9.04 -16.31 34.95
C GLN A 455 -7.96 -16.03 33.90
N ALA A 456 -6.90 -15.31 34.29
CA ALA A 456 -5.76 -15.01 33.41
C ALA A 456 -5.11 -16.29 32.85
N MET A 457 -4.87 -17.29 33.72
CA MET A 457 -4.33 -18.59 33.32
C MET A 457 -5.27 -19.34 32.37
N GLY A 458 -6.58 -19.23 32.54
CA GLY A 458 -7.57 -19.78 31.61
C GLY A 458 -7.40 -19.22 30.20
N LEU A 459 -7.38 -17.89 30.08
CA LEU A 459 -7.27 -17.17 28.81
C LEU A 459 -5.93 -17.44 28.11
N PHE A 460 -4.81 -17.42 28.84
CA PHE A 460 -3.51 -17.78 28.25
C PHE A 460 -3.43 -19.26 27.85
N ARG A 461 -4.17 -20.15 28.53
CA ARG A 461 -4.24 -21.57 28.14
C ARG A 461 -4.91 -21.74 26.77
N GLU A 462 -5.96 -20.98 26.49
CA GLU A 462 -6.66 -21.02 25.19
C GLU A 462 -5.76 -20.65 24.02
N LEU A 463 -4.77 -19.77 24.25
CA LEU A 463 -3.86 -19.30 23.21
C LEU A 463 -2.61 -20.17 23.00
N ARG A 464 -2.43 -21.28 23.74
CA ARG A 464 -1.20 -22.08 23.68
C ARG A 464 -0.89 -22.69 22.31
N THR A 465 -1.91 -22.88 21.48
CA THR A 465 -1.78 -23.40 20.11
C THR A 465 -1.79 -22.30 19.05
N SER A 466 -1.97 -21.03 19.45
CA SER A 466 -1.85 -19.90 18.53
C SER A 466 -0.42 -19.84 17.99
N SER A 467 -0.30 -19.64 16.67
CA SER A 467 1.00 -19.40 16.03
C SER A 467 1.59 -18.05 16.39
N ALA A 468 0.76 -17.06 16.73
CA ALA A 468 1.18 -15.70 17.04
C ALA A 468 1.43 -15.48 18.54
N PHE A 469 0.61 -16.07 19.40
CA PHE A 469 0.65 -15.85 20.86
C PHE A 469 1.12 -17.05 21.66
N GLY A 470 1.28 -18.23 21.06
CA GLY A 470 1.47 -19.48 21.79
C GLY A 470 2.67 -19.49 22.74
N ASP A 471 3.82 -19.00 22.30
CA ASP A 471 5.03 -18.94 23.14
C ASP A 471 4.86 -17.99 24.32
N ASP A 472 4.37 -16.78 24.05
CA ASP A 472 4.21 -15.77 25.09
C ASP A 472 3.07 -16.12 26.06
N ALA A 473 1.96 -16.69 25.58
CA ALA A 473 0.88 -17.18 26.40
C ALA A 473 1.32 -18.34 27.31
N ARG A 474 2.19 -19.24 26.83
CA ARG A 474 2.83 -20.28 27.67
C ARG A 474 3.67 -19.65 28.77
N ALA A 475 4.52 -18.68 28.43
CA ALA A 475 5.37 -18.00 29.41
C ALA A 475 4.55 -17.29 30.48
N ASN A 476 3.53 -16.51 30.09
CA ASN A 476 2.65 -15.80 31.02
C ASN A 476 1.86 -16.77 31.92
N TYR A 477 1.34 -17.87 31.36
CA TYR A 477 0.72 -18.93 32.15
C TYR A 477 1.67 -19.47 33.23
N ASP A 478 2.90 -19.82 32.85
CA ASP A 478 3.85 -20.45 33.76
C ASP A 478 4.32 -19.50 34.87
N ILE A 479 4.44 -18.20 34.56
CA ILE A 479 4.71 -17.15 35.56
C ILE A 479 3.57 -17.13 36.58
N LEU A 480 2.31 -17.00 36.12
CA LEU A 480 1.15 -16.94 37.00
C LEU A 480 0.99 -18.21 37.84
N ALA A 481 1.23 -19.38 37.25
CA ALA A 481 1.15 -20.68 37.94
C ALA A 481 2.13 -20.80 39.12
N ARG A 482 3.25 -20.07 39.08
CA ARG A 482 4.28 -20.05 40.12
C ARG A 482 4.02 -19.01 41.21
N LEU A 483 3.11 -18.06 40.99
CA LEU A 483 2.76 -17.08 42.00
C LEU A 483 1.93 -17.76 43.10
N VAL A 484 2.44 -17.71 44.33
CA VAL A 484 1.76 -18.19 45.55
C VAL A 484 1.04 -16.99 46.21
N PRO A 485 -0.21 -17.15 46.70
CA PRO A 485 -0.96 -16.09 47.38
C PRO A 485 -0.32 -15.55 48.67
#